data_AF-A0A942HSN0-F1
#
_entry.id   AF-A0A942HSN0-F1
#
_cell.length_a   1.000
_cell.length_b   1.000
_cell.length_c   1.000
_cell.angle_alpha   90.00
_cell.angle_beta   90.00
_cell.angle_gamma   90.00
#
_symmetry.space_group_name_H-M   'P 1'
#
loop_
_entity.id
_entity.type
_entity.pdbx_description
1 polymer ?
#
loop_
_entity_poly.entity_id
_entity_poly.type
_entity_poly.pdbx_seq_one_letter_code
_entity_poly.pdbx_strand_id
1 'polypeptide(L)'
;MALNKLYFDFELTENGWHALPLTEEEALRGTVGTKVVIRVIEHSHDEKPDIWYKAQILNICDDEKDKQFVRLWIEKFGMPKLMMEKCPADVNAFKHTLLLNS
;
A
#
# COMPACT_ATOMS: atom_id res chain seq x y z
N MET A 1 -10.83 25.83 6.85
CA MET A 1 -9.74 24.96 7.33
C MET A 1 -9.64 23.79 6.37
N ALA A 2 -8.50 23.61 5.71
CA ALA A 2 -8.29 22.55 4.74
C ALA A 2 -7.49 21.41 5.37
N LEU A 3 -8.00 20.19 5.25
CA LEU A 3 -7.23 18.99 5.53
C LEU A 3 -6.48 18.64 4.25
N ASN A 4 -5.15 18.73 4.29
CA ASN A 4 -4.32 18.30 3.18
C ASN A 4 -4.12 16.79 3.24
N LYS A 5 -4.11 16.17 2.06
CA LYS A 5 -3.86 14.74 1.91
C LYS A 5 -2.81 14.53 0.85
N LEU A 6 -1.73 13.84 1.21
CA LEU A 6 -0.75 13.32 0.27
C LEU A 6 -0.93 11.80 0.17
N TYR A 7 -0.91 11.28 -1.04
CA TYR A 7 -1.06 9.86 -1.32
C TYR A 7 0.29 9.27 -1.71
N PHE A 8 0.59 8.09 -1.21
CA PHE A 8 1.78 7.34 -1.56
C PHE A 8 1.35 5.91 -1.91
N ASP A 9 1.32 5.59 -3.19
CA ASP A 9 0.88 4.29 -3.68
C ASP A 9 2.07 3.38 -3.92
N PHE A 10 1.94 2.13 -3.54
CA PHE A 10 2.96 1.09 -3.66
C PHE A 10 2.36 -0.13 -4.33
N GLU A 11 3.00 -0.61 -5.39
CA GLU A 11 2.67 -1.87 -6.03
C GLU A 11 3.65 -2.97 -5.62
N LEU A 12 3.14 -4.19 -5.44
CA LEU A 12 3.95 -5.39 -5.24
C LEU A 12 4.13 -6.11 -6.58
N THR A 13 5.39 -6.25 -6.98
CA THR A 13 5.82 -6.99 -8.18
C THR A 13 6.84 -8.06 -7.79
N GLU A 14 7.38 -8.79 -8.78
CA GLU A 14 8.42 -9.81 -8.55
C GLU A 14 9.74 -9.20 -8.05
N ASN A 15 9.92 -7.89 -8.19
CA ASN A 15 11.09 -7.19 -7.72
C ASN A 15 10.87 -6.50 -6.36
N GLY A 16 9.65 -6.63 -5.81
CA GLY A 16 9.27 -6.10 -4.50
C GLY A 16 8.35 -4.90 -4.58
N TRP A 17 8.42 -4.06 -3.55
CA TRP A 17 7.57 -2.88 -3.42
C TRP A 17 8.13 -1.72 -4.24
N HIS A 18 7.33 -1.20 -5.17
CA HIS A 18 7.68 -0.03 -5.97
C HIS A 18 6.66 1.09 -5.74
N ALA A 19 7.15 2.31 -5.59
CA ALA A 19 6.30 3.48 -5.51
C ALA A 19 5.71 3.79 -6.88
N LEU A 20 4.39 3.96 -6.94
CA LEU A 20 3.68 4.39 -8.14
C LEU A 20 3.73 5.91 -8.27
N PRO A 21 3.83 6.45 -9.50
CA PRO A 21 3.74 7.88 -9.72
C PRO A 21 2.34 8.39 -9.32
N LEU A 22 2.30 9.60 -8.77
CA LEU A 22 1.06 10.30 -8.45
C LEU A 22 0.42 10.80 -9.75
N THR A 23 -0.33 9.95 -10.45
CA THR A 23 -1.11 10.39 -11.61
C THR A 23 -2.49 10.90 -11.16
N GLU A 24 -2.92 12.02 -11.73
CA GLU A 24 -4.19 12.70 -11.42
C GLU A 24 -5.43 11.85 -11.76
N GLU A 25 -5.27 10.82 -12.60
CA GLU A 25 -6.34 9.87 -12.91
C GLU A 25 -6.20 8.60 -12.07
N GLU A 26 -7.28 8.24 -11.38
CA GLU A 26 -7.47 6.98 -10.65
C GLU A 26 -7.45 5.72 -11.55
N ALA A 27 -7.05 5.84 -12.82
CA ALA A 27 -7.54 5.00 -13.88
C ALA A 27 -6.86 3.63 -14.03
N LEU A 28 -5.65 3.40 -13.51
CA LEU A 28 -4.97 2.10 -13.69
C LEU A 28 -4.07 1.81 -12.48
N ARG A 29 -4.65 1.47 -11.33
CA ARG A 29 -3.87 1.16 -10.12
C ARG A 29 -3.24 -0.23 -10.22
N GLY A 30 -2.14 -0.26 -10.96
CA GLY A 30 -1.24 -1.39 -11.16
C GLY A 30 -0.67 -1.40 -12.58
N THR A 31 0.65 -1.51 -12.70
CA THR A 31 1.31 -1.85 -13.97
C THR A 31 1.03 -3.30 -14.37
N VAL A 32 1.35 -3.68 -15.62
CA VAL A 32 1.27 -5.07 -16.09
C VAL A 32 2.12 -5.96 -15.15
N GLY A 33 1.45 -6.86 -14.42
CA GLY A 33 2.09 -7.75 -13.44
C GLY A 33 1.88 -7.34 -11.97
N THR A 34 1.18 -6.24 -11.70
CA THR A 34 0.84 -5.83 -10.33
C THR A 34 -0.12 -6.81 -9.68
N LYS A 35 0.26 -7.28 -8.48
CA LYS A 35 -0.54 -8.25 -7.72
C LYS A 35 -1.26 -7.62 -6.53
N VAL A 36 -0.65 -6.62 -5.90
CA VAL A 36 -1.20 -5.89 -4.76
C VAL A 36 -0.87 -4.42 -4.90
N VAL A 37 -1.81 -3.55 -4.55
CA VAL A 37 -1.56 -2.11 -4.40
C VAL A 37 -1.96 -1.64 -3.01
N ILE A 38 -1.03 -0.99 -2.31
CA ILE A 38 -1.25 -0.37 -1.00
C ILE A 38 -1.04 1.14 -1.12
N ARG A 39 -1.90 1.91 -0.49
CA ARG A 39 -1.79 3.36 -0.35
C ARG A 39 -1.49 3.74 1.08
N VAL A 40 -0.49 4.58 1.28
CA VAL A 40 -0.26 5.31 2.53
C VAL A 40 -0.72 6.75 2.31
N ILE A 41 -1.61 7.22 3.18
CA ILE A 41 -2.17 8.58 3.14
C ILE A 41 -1.55 9.36 4.28
N GLU A 42 -0.84 10.42 3.95
CA GLU A 42 -0.47 11.44 4.92
C GLU A 42 -1.60 12.45 5.04
N HIS A 43 -2.01 12.70 6.27
CA HIS A 43 -2.97 13.72 6.63
C HIS A 43 -2.24 14.83 7.38
N SER A 44 -2.39 16.07 6.93
CA SER A 44 -1.81 17.25 7.59
C SER A 44 -2.79 18.41 7.61
N HIS A 45 -2.65 19.28 8.60
CA HIS A 45 -3.52 20.44 8.79
C HIS A 45 -2.70 21.73 8.65
N ASP A 46 -3.19 22.72 7.91
CA ASP A 46 -2.43 23.97 7.68
C ASP A 46 -2.14 24.75 8.98
N GLU A 47 -3.05 24.70 9.95
CA GLU A 47 -2.94 25.44 11.22
C GLU A 47 -2.33 24.65 12.38
N LYS A 48 -2.18 23.33 12.25
CA LYS A 48 -1.61 22.48 13.31
C LYS A 48 -0.62 21.50 12.68
N PRO A 49 0.62 21.38 13.20
CA PRO A 49 1.64 20.48 12.67
C PRO A 49 1.33 18.99 12.94
N ASP A 50 0.09 18.64 13.28
CA ASP A 50 -0.35 17.27 13.48
C ASP A 50 -0.37 16.57 12.12
N ILE A 51 0.69 15.80 11.86
CA ILE A 51 0.81 14.92 10.70
C ILE A 51 0.52 13.50 11.19
N TRP A 52 -0.42 12.82 10.56
CA TRP A 52 -0.67 11.41 10.81
C TRP A 52 -0.82 10.64 9.50
N TYR A 53 -0.52 9.34 9.56
CA TYR A 53 -0.54 8.46 8.40
C TYR A 53 -1.62 7.39 8.55
N LYS A 54 -2.19 6.97 7.43
CA LYS A 54 -3.14 5.86 7.35
C LYS A 54 -2.84 4.99 6.15
N ALA A 55 -2.80 3.67 6.32
CA ALA A 55 -2.67 2.74 5.21
C ALA A 55 -4.03 2.27 4.69
N GLN A 56 -4.12 1.93 3.41
CA GLN A 56 -5.29 1.34 2.74
C GLN A 56 -4.85 0.35 1.67
N ILE A 57 -5.50 -0.82 1.57
CA ILE A 57 -5.30 -1.72 0.44
C ILE A 57 -6.26 -1.29 -0.66
N LEU A 58 -5.72 -1.06 -1.86
CA LEU A 58 -6.49 -0.59 -3.01
C LEU A 58 -6.83 -1.71 -3.98
N ASN A 59 -5.93 -2.68 -4.11
CA ASN A 59 -6.11 -3.81 -4.99
C ASN A 59 -5.43 -5.06 -4.39
N ILE A 60 -6.10 -6.20 -4.52
CA ILE A 60 -5.59 -7.54 -4.19
C ILE A 60 -6.03 -8.45 -5.34
N CYS A 61 -5.08 -9.19 -5.91
CA CYS A 61 -5.37 -10.24 -6.89
C CYS A 61 -6.26 -11.34 -6.29
N ASP A 62 -7.25 -11.83 -7.05
CA ASP A 62 -8.12 -12.93 -6.63
C ASP A 62 -7.77 -14.28 -7.29
N ASP A 63 -6.80 -14.30 -8.22
CA ASP A 63 -6.35 -15.54 -8.87
C ASP A 63 -5.44 -16.37 -7.96
N GLU A 64 -5.75 -17.66 -7.76
CA GLU A 64 -4.99 -18.58 -6.88
C GLU A 64 -3.47 -18.63 -7.13
N LYS A 65 -3.02 -18.45 -8.38
CA LYS A 65 -1.59 -18.36 -8.70
C LYS A 65 -0.96 -17.09 -8.16
N ASP A 66 -1.67 -15.98 -8.29
CA ASP A 66 -1.22 -14.67 -7.84
C ASP A 66 -1.30 -14.57 -6.32
N LYS A 67 -2.24 -15.27 -5.72
CA LYS A 67 -2.33 -15.42 -4.27
C LYS A 67 -1.08 -16.08 -3.67
N GLN A 68 -0.65 -17.22 -4.20
CA GLN A 68 0.59 -17.86 -3.74
C GLN A 68 1.81 -16.94 -3.91
N PHE A 69 1.84 -16.20 -5.03
CA PHE A 69 2.85 -15.18 -5.26
C PHE A 69 2.83 -14.12 -4.15
N VAL A 70 1.68 -13.52 -3.84
CA VAL A 70 1.56 -12.50 -2.78
C VAL A 70 2.05 -13.02 -1.44
N ARG A 71 1.68 -14.24 -1.04
CA ARG A 71 2.17 -14.85 0.22
C ARG A 71 3.70 -14.90 0.27
N LEU A 72 4.32 -15.47 -0.77
CA LEU A 72 5.78 -15.63 -0.85
C LEU A 72 6.51 -14.28 -0.82
N TRP A 73 6.01 -13.28 -1.53
CA TRP A 73 6.69 -11.99 -1.62
C TRP A 73 6.45 -11.10 -0.41
N ILE A 74 5.29 -11.20 0.26
CA ILE A 74 5.07 -10.54 1.56
C ILE A 74 5.97 -11.15 2.65
N GLU A 75 6.22 -12.46 2.61
CA GLU A 75 7.20 -13.09 3.51
C GLU A 75 8.63 -12.67 3.19
N LYS A 76 8.98 -12.55 1.90
CA LYS A 76 10.34 -12.20 1.46
C LYS A 76 10.69 -10.72 1.62
N PHE A 77 9.78 -9.82 1.26
CA PHE A 77 10.01 -8.37 1.24
C PHE A 77 9.32 -7.61 2.37
N GLY A 78 8.38 -8.23 3.08
CA GLY A 78 7.59 -7.55 4.10
C GLY A 78 6.57 -6.58 3.51
N MET A 79 6.33 -5.47 4.21
CA MET A 79 5.41 -4.40 3.82
C MET A 79 6.19 -3.19 3.27
N PRO A 80 5.54 -2.23 2.58
CA PRO A 80 6.22 -1.02 2.13
C PRO A 80 6.91 -0.29 3.27
N LYS A 81 8.16 0.16 3.05
CA LYS A 81 8.98 0.81 4.09
C LYS A 81 8.26 1.96 4.78
N LEU A 82 7.60 2.84 4.00
CA LEU A 82 6.84 3.97 4.54
C LEU A 82 5.71 3.51 5.48
N MET A 83 5.03 2.42 5.15
CA MET A 83 4.00 1.85 6.00
C MET A 83 4.59 1.28 7.29
N MET A 84 5.73 0.59 7.22
CA MET A 84 6.40 0.06 8.41
C MET A 84 6.86 1.16 9.37
N GLU A 85 7.31 2.31 8.83
CA GLU A 85 7.80 3.44 9.62
C GLU A 85 6.68 4.31 10.17
N LYS A 86 5.60 4.52 9.40
CA LYS A 86 4.55 5.51 9.73
C LYS A 86 3.24 4.89 10.22
N CYS A 87 2.97 3.64 9.86
CA CYS A 87 1.75 2.91 10.24
C CYS A 87 2.07 1.54 10.86
N PRO A 88 2.97 1.44 11.86
CA PRO A 88 3.38 0.13 12.40
C PRO A 88 2.22 -0.66 13.03
N ALA A 89 1.19 0.03 13.54
CA ALA A 89 -0.01 -0.61 14.07
C ALA A 89 -0.84 -1.32 12.98
N ASP A 90 -0.81 -0.83 11.74
CA ASP A 90 -1.57 -1.38 10.62
C ASP A 90 -0.84 -2.53 9.93
N VAL A 91 0.49 -2.65 10.10
CA VAL A 91 1.34 -3.64 9.42
C VAL A 91 0.84 -5.06 9.62
N ASN A 92 0.59 -5.46 10.86
CA ASN A 92 0.16 -6.84 11.17
C ASN A 92 -1.24 -7.12 10.63
N ALA A 93 -2.17 -6.17 10.74
CA ALA A 93 -3.52 -6.30 10.23
C ALA A 93 -3.51 -6.45 8.71
N PHE A 94 -2.72 -5.64 8.00
CA PHE A 94 -2.60 -5.71 6.55
C PHE A 94 -1.92 -6.99 6.09
N LYS A 95 -0.82 -7.38 6.76
CA LYS A 95 -0.14 -8.64 6.46
C LYS A 95 -1.11 -9.81 6.61
N HIS A 96 -1.90 -9.83 7.67
CA HIS A 96 -2.92 -10.86 7.88
C HIS A 96 -4.00 -10.83 6.81
N THR A 97 -4.54 -9.65 6.46
CA THR A 97 -5.53 -9.51 5.38
C THR A 97 -4.98 -9.98 4.05
N LEU A 98 -3.75 -9.62 3.70
CA LEU A 98 -3.11 -10.06 2.47
C LEU A 98 -2.95 -11.58 2.49
N LEU A 99 -2.40 -12.17 3.56
CA LEU A 99 -2.19 -13.61 3.68
C LEU A 99 -3.46 -14.48 3.79
N LEU A 100 -4.60 -13.90 4.16
CA LEU A 100 -5.89 -14.59 4.19
C LEU A 100 -6.64 -14.50 2.85
N ASN A 101 -6.53 -13.37 2.15
CA ASN A 101 -7.22 -13.14 0.88
C ASN A 101 -6.37 -13.59 -0.32
N SER A 102 -5.06 -13.72 -0.14
CA SER A 102 -4.18 -14.58 -0.93
C SER A 102 -4.16 -15.96 -0.30
#